data_AF-A0A7S3L820-F1
#
_entry.id   AF-A0A7S3L820-F1
#
_cell.length_a   1.000
_cell.length_b   1.000
_cell.length_c   1.000
_cell.angle_alpha   90.00
_cell.angle_beta   90.00
_cell.angle_gamma   90.00
#
_symmetry.space_group_name_H-M   'P 1'
#
loop_
_entity.id
_entity.type
_entity.pdbx_description
1 polymer ?
#
loop_
_entity_poly.entity_id
_entity_poly.type
_entity_poly.pdbx_seq_one_letter_code
_entity_poly.pdbx_strand_id
1 'polypeptide(L)'
;QWHGGEKTQKMMEAGKLKQSTSSEAQENYRVAVENGLLKILSKMGISLLTSYHGAQIFEAIGLSDEVIQRSFKGTTSRIGGVSFEDIAMETVMMRPEVASMKMKLANYGFYKPVPALGEYHINSSDLAKLLHDAIGLNKKVS
;
A
#
# COMPACT_ATOMS: atom_id res chain seq x y z
N GLN A 1 -0.53 6.47 -23.95
CA GLN A 1 0.03 5.30 -23.23
C GLN A 1 1.02 5.80 -22.18
N TRP A 2 1.09 5.18 -20.99
CA TRP A 2 1.91 5.67 -19.86
C TRP A 2 3.43 5.60 -20.11
N HIS A 3 3.87 4.60 -20.87
CA HIS A 3 5.29 4.41 -21.22
C HIS A 3 5.80 5.52 -22.13
N GLY A 4 5.05 5.87 -23.19
CA GLY A 4 5.39 6.94 -24.13
C GLY A 4 5.22 8.37 -23.60
N GLY A 5 4.86 8.56 -22.32
CA GLY A 5 4.76 9.89 -21.72
C GLY A 5 6.12 10.55 -21.56
N GLU A 6 6.21 11.86 -21.85
CA GLU A 6 7.45 12.65 -21.79
C GLU A 6 8.19 12.49 -20.46
N LYS A 7 7.45 12.51 -19.35
CA LYS A 7 8.01 12.33 -18.00
C LYS A 7 8.69 10.97 -17.83
N THR A 8 8.05 9.89 -18.31
CA THR A 8 8.56 8.53 -18.18
C THR A 8 9.83 8.35 -19.00
N GLN A 9 9.84 8.86 -20.23
CA GLN A 9 11.02 8.83 -21.12
C GLN A 9 12.21 9.58 -20.51
N LYS A 10 12.00 10.81 -20.03
CA LYS A 10 13.06 11.59 -19.34
C LYS A 10 13.61 10.88 -18.10
N MET A 11 12.77 10.16 -17.36
CA MET A 11 13.22 9.40 -16.19
C MET A 11 14.06 8.17 -16.57
N MET A 12 13.78 7.52 -17.70
CA MET A 12 14.60 6.43 -18.22
C MET A 12 15.93 6.94 -18.78
N GLU A 13 15.92 8.06 -19.52
CA GLU A 13 17.13 8.73 -20.02
C GLU A 13 18.07 9.17 -18.88
N ALA A 14 17.50 9.72 -17.80
CA ALA A 14 18.23 10.11 -16.60
C ALA A 14 18.71 8.91 -15.75
N GLY A 15 18.49 7.66 -16.18
CA GLY A 15 18.89 6.46 -15.45
C GLY A 15 18.12 6.20 -14.15
N LYS A 16 17.04 6.95 -13.88
CA LYS A 16 16.19 6.76 -12.68
C LYS A 16 15.21 5.60 -12.83
N LEU A 17 14.90 5.24 -14.08
CA LEU A 17 14.12 4.07 -14.45
C LEU A 17 14.95 3.19 -15.38
N LYS A 18 14.72 1.88 -15.32
CA LYS A 18 15.35 0.93 -16.23
C LYS A 18 14.83 1.18 -17.66
N GLN A 19 15.75 1.33 -18.61
CA GLN A 19 15.42 1.38 -20.02
C GLN A 19 14.76 0.07 -20.45
N SER A 20 13.54 0.16 -20.98
CA SER A 20 12.75 -0.99 -21.44
C SER A 20 11.71 -0.54 -22.44
N THR A 21 11.28 -1.46 -23.30
CA THR A 21 10.12 -1.22 -24.17
C THR A 21 8.81 -1.32 -23.37
N SER A 22 7.73 -0.75 -23.90
CA SER A 22 6.40 -0.90 -23.27
C SER A 22 6.00 -2.37 -23.11
N SER A 23 6.36 -3.23 -24.08
CA SER A 23 6.05 -4.66 -24.03
C SER A 23 6.83 -5.37 -22.93
N GLU A 24 8.13 -5.08 -22.80
CA GLU A 24 8.97 -5.65 -21.73
C GLU A 24 8.49 -5.20 -20.35
N ALA A 25 8.10 -3.93 -20.19
CA ALA A 25 7.61 -3.42 -18.93
C ALA A 25 6.28 -4.07 -18.52
N GLN A 26 5.37 -4.28 -19.48
CA GLN A 26 4.12 -5.02 -19.26
C GLN A 26 4.38 -6.49 -18.90
N GLU A 27 5.32 -7.14 -19.58
CA GLU A 27 5.69 -8.52 -19.30
C GLU A 27 6.31 -8.68 -17.91
N ASN A 28 7.23 -7.79 -17.54
CA ASN A 28 7.82 -7.78 -16.19
C ASN A 28 6.74 -7.57 -15.11
N TYR A 29 5.77 -6.69 -15.38
CA TYR A 29 4.64 -6.48 -14.47
C TYR A 29 3.77 -7.74 -14.34
N ARG A 30 3.44 -8.40 -15.46
CA ARG A 30 2.69 -9.66 -15.49
C ARG A 30 3.39 -10.73 -14.64
N VAL A 31 4.69 -10.97 -14.88
CA VAL A 31 5.48 -11.95 -14.13
C VAL A 31 5.56 -11.60 -12.64
N ALA A 32 5.70 -10.33 -12.29
CA ALA A 32 5.71 -9.90 -10.89
C ALA A 32 4.36 -10.17 -10.19
N VAL A 33 3.25 -9.89 -10.87
CA VAL A 33 1.89 -10.17 -10.36
C VAL A 33 1.66 -11.68 -10.23
N GLU A 34 2.04 -12.48 -11.22
CA GLU A 34 1.93 -13.94 -11.19
C GLU A 34 2.71 -14.55 -10.01
N ASN A 35 3.97 -14.16 -9.83
CA ASN A 35 4.78 -14.59 -8.70
C ASN A 35 4.19 -14.12 -7.36
N GLY A 36 3.63 -12.91 -7.31
CA GLY A 36 2.92 -12.38 -6.15
C GLY A 36 1.69 -13.21 -5.79
N LEU A 37 0.88 -13.57 -6.78
CA LEU A 37 -0.29 -14.44 -6.61
C LEU A 37 0.13 -15.83 -6.11
N LEU A 38 1.09 -16.47 -6.76
CA LEU A 38 1.61 -17.77 -6.33
C LEU A 38 2.12 -17.74 -4.88
N LYS A 39 2.76 -16.65 -4.47
CA LYS A 39 3.20 -16.45 -3.08
C LYS A 39 2.04 -16.30 -2.10
N ILE A 40 0.93 -15.69 -2.50
CA ILE A 40 -0.27 -15.58 -1.65
C ILE A 40 -0.93 -16.95 -1.52
N LEU A 41 -1.11 -17.67 -2.63
CA LEU A 41 -1.73 -19.00 -2.67
C LEU A 41 -0.94 -20.01 -1.83
N SER A 42 0.39 -20.01 -1.94
CA SER A 42 1.26 -20.96 -1.26
C SER A 42 1.27 -20.80 0.27
N LYS A 43 0.97 -19.61 0.81
CA LYS A 43 0.81 -19.40 2.26
C LYS A 43 -0.30 -20.25 2.86
N MET A 44 -1.31 -20.59 2.06
CA MET A 44 -2.48 -21.37 2.47
C MET A 44 -2.45 -22.80 1.89
N GLY A 45 -1.36 -23.17 1.20
CA GLY A 45 -1.23 -24.47 0.55
C GLY A 45 -2.13 -24.66 -0.68
N ILE A 46 -2.62 -23.59 -1.29
CA ILE A 46 -3.48 -23.67 -2.48
C ILE A 46 -2.61 -23.72 -3.73
N SER A 47 -2.85 -24.70 -4.62
CA SER A 47 -2.08 -24.87 -5.86
C SER A 47 -2.78 -24.35 -7.11
N LEU A 48 -4.12 -24.23 -7.10
CA LEU A 48 -4.92 -23.82 -8.26
C LEU A 48 -5.63 -22.49 -7.98
N LEU A 49 -5.48 -21.53 -8.91
CA LEU A 49 -6.18 -20.24 -8.81
C LEU A 49 -7.70 -20.40 -8.81
N THR A 50 -8.22 -21.40 -9.53
CA THR A 50 -9.65 -21.73 -9.56
C THR A 50 -10.20 -22.09 -8.19
N SER A 51 -9.38 -22.72 -7.33
CA SER A 51 -9.76 -23.05 -5.95
C SER A 51 -9.70 -21.85 -5.01
N TYR A 52 -8.87 -20.84 -5.33
CA TYR A 52 -8.81 -19.59 -4.58
C TYR A 52 -9.91 -18.62 -4.97
N HIS A 53 -10.36 -18.67 -6.22
CA HIS A 53 -11.40 -17.80 -6.75
C HIS A 53 -12.70 -17.96 -5.94
N GLY A 54 -13.16 -16.87 -5.33
CA GLY A 54 -14.37 -16.87 -4.49
C GLY A 54 -14.22 -17.49 -3.11
N ALA A 55 -13.06 -18.06 -2.76
CA ALA A 55 -12.84 -18.70 -1.47
C ALA A 55 -12.77 -17.72 -0.28
N GLN A 56 -12.70 -16.41 -0.56
CA GLN A 56 -12.63 -15.34 0.46
C GLN A 56 -11.57 -15.60 1.54
N ILE A 57 -10.36 -16.00 1.13
CA ILE A 57 -9.25 -16.29 2.04
C ILE A 57 -8.60 -14.98 2.52
N PHE A 58 -9.36 -14.22 3.31
CA PHE A 58 -8.95 -13.01 4.01
C PHE A 58 -9.83 -12.83 5.25
N GLU A 59 -9.41 -11.96 6.16
CA GLU A 59 -10.21 -11.51 7.30
C GLU A 59 -10.43 -10.00 7.14
N ALA A 60 -11.67 -9.55 7.35
CA ALA A 60 -11.97 -8.13 7.39
C ALA A 60 -11.74 -7.58 8.79
N ILE A 61 -11.20 -6.36 8.87
CA ILE A 61 -11.01 -5.64 10.13
C ILE A 61 -11.48 -4.21 9.90
N GLY A 62 -12.40 -3.74 10.74
CA GLY A 62 -12.89 -2.37 10.69
C GLY A 62 -13.96 -2.12 9.63
N LEU A 63 -14.58 -3.15 9.06
CA LEU A 63 -15.74 -3.03 8.18
C LEU A 63 -17.03 -3.37 8.96
N SER A 64 -18.08 -2.59 8.76
CA SER A 64 -19.38 -2.85 9.39
C SER A 64 -20.00 -4.17 8.91
N ASP A 65 -20.85 -4.77 9.76
CA ASP A 65 -21.56 -6.00 9.43
C ASP A 65 -22.42 -5.83 8.18
N GLU A 66 -23.02 -4.66 7.96
CA GLU A 66 -23.79 -4.36 6.75
C GLU A 66 -22.94 -4.52 5.48
N VAL A 67 -21.73 -3.95 5.47
CA VAL A 67 -20.79 -4.04 4.34
C VAL A 67 -20.38 -5.49 4.11
N ILE A 68 -20.08 -6.23 5.18
CA ILE A 68 -19.72 -7.65 5.10
C ILE A 68 -20.87 -8.47 4.54
N GLN A 69 -22.09 -8.33 5.07
CA GLN A 69 -23.24 -9.12 4.62
C GLN A 69 -23.61 -8.83 3.17
N ARG A 70 -23.43 -7.58 2.71
CA ARG A 70 -23.77 -7.18 1.35
C ARG A 70 -22.71 -7.57 0.32
N SER A 71 -21.43 -7.44 0.64
CA SER A 71 -20.33 -7.51 -0.34
C SER A 71 -19.36 -8.67 -0.13
N PHE A 72 -19.23 -9.17 1.11
CA PHE A 72 -18.25 -10.19 1.50
C PHE A 72 -18.89 -11.27 2.39
N LYS A 73 -20.11 -11.68 2.06
CA LYS A 73 -20.91 -12.59 2.88
C LYS A 73 -20.13 -13.88 3.15
N GLY A 74 -19.98 -14.21 4.43
CA GLY A 74 -19.20 -15.37 4.88
C GLY A 74 -17.78 -15.04 5.36
N THR A 75 -17.30 -13.82 5.13
CA THR A 75 -16.01 -13.34 5.64
C THR A 75 -16.14 -12.94 7.13
N THR A 76 -15.16 -13.34 7.92
CA THR A 76 -15.06 -12.93 9.33
C THR A 76 -14.67 -11.46 9.44
N SER A 77 -15.42 -10.70 10.26
CA SER A 77 -15.06 -9.34 10.70
C SER A 77 -15.29 -9.24 12.21
N ARG A 78 -14.23 -9.45 13.00
CA ARG A 78 -14.35 -9.47 14.48
C ARG A 78 -14.55 -8.09 15.08
N ILE A 79 -14.05 -7.07 14.39
CA ILE A 79 -14.14 -5.68 14.80
C ILE A 79 -14.90 -4.97 13.70
N GLY A 80 -16.14 -4.57 14.00
CA GLY A 80 -16.95 -3.74 13.11
C GLY A 80 -16.31 -2.37 12.87
N GLY A 81 -16.86 -1.60 11.95
CA GLY A 81 -16.36 -0.25 11.69
C GLY A 81 -17.11 0.45 10.59
N VAL A 82 -16.40 0.85 9.54
CA VAL A 82 -16.90 1.77 8.52
C VAL A 82 -18.10 1.21 7.78
N SER A 83 -19.11 2.06 7.60
CA SER A 83 -20.32 1.82 6.83
C SER A 83 -20.13 2.14 5.34
N PHE A 84 -21.15 1.87 4.52
CA PHE A 84 -21.13 2.31 3.12
C PHE A 84 -21.05 3.83 2.97
N GLU A 85 -21.66 4.58 3.89
CA GLU A 85 -21.60 6.06 3.89
C GLU A 85 -20.18 6.54 4.16
N ASP A 86 -19.50 5.96 5.16
CA ASP A 86 -18.11 6.30 5.50
C ASP A 86 -17.17 6.02 4.32
N ILE A 87 -17.32 4.84 3.70
CA ILE A 87 -16.54 4.44 2.51
C ILE A 87 -16.80 5.42 1.35
N ALA A 88 -18.06 5.82 1.14
CA ALA A 88 -18.42 6.75 0.09
C ALA A 88 -17.82 8.14 0.34
N MET A 89 -17.92 8.64 1.57
CA MET A 89 -17.33 9.91 1.99
C MET A 89 -15.81 9.92 1.81
N GLU A 90 -15.10 8.88 2.29
CA GLU A 90 -13.66 8.75 2.14
C GLU A 90 -13.24 8.68 0.66
N THR A 91 -13.99 7.91 -0.15
CA THR A 91 -13.75 7.82 -1.59
C THR A 91 -13.88 9.19 -2.27
N VAL A 92 -14.85 10.01 -1.88
CA VAL A 92 -15.02 11.37 -2.41
C VAL A 92 -13.90 12.29 -1.94
N MET A 93 -13.47 12.21 -0.67
CA MET A 93 -12.37 13.01 -0.15
C MET A 93 -11.03 12.71 -0.84
N MET A 94 -10.81 11.46 -1.27
CA MET A 94 -9.60 11.05 -1.99
C MET A 94 -9.60 11.44 -3.48
N ARG A 95 -10.72 11.92 -4.03
CA ARG A 95 -10.81 12.25 -5.46
C ARG A 95 -9.92 13.44 -5.84
N PRO A 96 -9.16 13.34 -6.94
CA PRO A 96 -8.31 14.44 -7.42
C PRO A 96 -9.08 15.73 -7.72
N GLU A 97 -10.36 15.65 -8.08
CA GLU A 97 -11.20 16.80 -8.41
C GLU A 97 -11.57 17.64 -7.16
N VAL A 98 -11.56 17.01 -5.98
CA VAL A 98 -11.84 17.67 -4.69
C VAL A 98 -10.56 18.23 -4.07
N ALA A 99 -9.41 17.60 -4.35
CA ALA A 99 -8.10 18.10 -3.96
C ALA A 99 -7.70 19.30 -4.84
N SER A 100 -7.73 20.53 -4.30
CA SER A 100 -7.35 21.75 -5.03
C SER A 100 -6.06 21.52 -5.84
N MET A 101 -6.13 21.65 -7.17
CA MET A 101 -5.09 21.43 -8.19
C MET A 101 -3.63 21.35 -7.68
N LYS A 102 -3.26 20.29 -6.95
CA LYS A 102 -1.87 20.04 -6.56
C LYS A 102 -1.29 19.09 -7.57
N MET A 103 -0.45 19.62 -8.46
CA MET A 103 0.24 18.91 -9.55
C MET A 103 1.21 17.80 -9.08
N LYS A 104 1.31 17.51 -7.78
CA LYS A 104 2.23 16.52 -7.21
C LYS A 104 1.49 15.62 -6.22
N LEU A 105 1.61 14.31 -6.42
CA LEU A 105 1.11 13.30 -5.49
C LEU A 105 1.71 13.53 -4.10
N ALA A 106 0.83 13.53 -3.08
CA ALA A 106 1.25 13.58 -1.70
C ALA A 106 1.99 12.29 -1.33
N ASN A 107 3.12 12.43 -0.63
CA ASN A 107 3.82 11.30 -0.05
C ASN A 107 3.38 11.13 1.41
N TYR A 108 2.41 10.25 1.65
CA TYR A 108 1.90 9.95 2.99
C TYR A 108 2.87 9.12 3.83
N GLY A 109 3.97 8.59 3.29
CA GLY A 109 4.96 7.89 4.11
C GLY A 109 4.52 6.51 4.64
N PHE A 110 3.59 5.80 4.01
CA PHE A 110 3.14 4.47 4.45
C PHE A 110 4.26 3.44 4.66
N TYR A 111 5.31 3.46 3.83
CA TYR A 111 6.43 2.50 3.90
C TYR A 111 7.66 3.03 4.64
N LYS A 112 7.89 4.35 4.61
CA LYS A 112 9.03 5.00 5.28
C LYS A 112 8.54 6.28 5.94
N PRO A 113 8.96 6.55 7.20
CA PRO A 113 8.56 7.75 7.90
C PRO A 113 9.02 8.99 7.11
N VAL A 114 8.09 9.93 6.93
CA VAL A 114 8.34 11.22 6.30
C VAL A 114 8.17 12.31 7.36
N PRO A 115 9.15 13.20 7.57
CA PRO A 115 9.02 14.26 8.55
C PRO A 115 7.80 15.16 8.30
N ALA A 116 7.11 15.54 9.38
CA ALA A 116 6.03 16.51 9.49
C ALA A 116 4.62 16.15 8.95
N LEU A 117 4.48 15.36 7.88
CA LEU A 117 3.19 15.14 7.19
C LEU A 117 2.93 13.69 6.76
N GLY A 118 3.75 12.74 7.20
CA GLY A 118 3.54 11.33 6.95
C GLY A 118 2.62 10.67 7.97
N GLU A 119 2.17 9.47 7.66
CA GLU A 119 1.54 8.54 8.57
C GLU A 119 2.37 8.34 9.83
N TYR A 120 1.69 7.97 10.92
CA TYR A 120 2.36 7.63 12.15
C TYR A 120 3.12 6.30 12.02
N HIS A 121 4.39 6.29 12.46
CA HIS A 121 5.20 5.08 12.58
C HIS A 121 5.61 4.90 14.04
N ILE A 122 5.29 3.74 14.62
CA ILE A 122 5.71 3.40 15.99
C ILE A 122 7.24 3.47 16.14
N ASN A 123 7.97 3.02 15.13
CA ASN A 123 9.43 3.08 15.08
C ASN A 123 9.85 4.27 14.22
N SER A 124 10.15 5.39 14.87
CA SER A 124 10.65 6.60 14.20
C SER A 124 12.11 6.89 14.59
N SER A 125 12.81 7.66 13.75
CA SER A 125 14.17 8.10 14.04
C SER A 125 14.26 8.91 15.33
N ASP A 126 13.21 9.67 15.65
CA ASP A 126 13.18 10.53 16.82
C ASP A 126 12.96 9.70 18.10
N LEU A 127 12.08 8.70 18.04
CA LEU A 127 11.96 7.72 19.14
C LEU A 127 13.27 6.98 19.36
N ALA A 128 13.95 6.55 18.30
CA ALA A 128 15.23 5.85 18.40
C ALA A 128 16.31 6.71 19.09
N LYS A 129 16.39 8.02 18.75
CA LYS A 129 17.31 8.96 19.41
C LYS A 129 16.99 9.12 20.90
N LEU A 130 15.71 9.36 21.22
CA LEU A 130 15.25 9.49 22.62
C LEU A 130 15.56 8.23 23.44
N LEU A 131 15.32 7.05 22.85
CA LEU A 131 15.63 5.78 23.49
C LEU A 131 17.14 5.63 23.72
N HIS A 132 17.97 5.93 22.72
CA HIS A 132 19.44 5.88 22.83
C HIS A 132 20.00 6.85 23.89
N ASP A 133 19.42 8.04 24.00
CA ASP A 133 19.83 9.02 25.01
C ASP A 133 19.40 8.59 26.41
N ALA A 134 18.20 8.01 26.56
CA ALA A 134 17.68 7.51 27.83
C ALA A 134 18.52 6.35 28.40
N ILE A 135 18.97 5.42 27.55
CA ILE A 135 19.82 4.29 27.96
C ILE A 135 21.31 4.68 28.11
N GLY A 136 21.69 5.91 27.76
CA GLY A 136 23.04 6.41 27.97
C GLY A 136 24.11 5.85 27.03
N LEU A 137 23.74 5.21 25.91
CA LEU A 137 24.72 4.66 24.94
C LEU A 137 25.62 5.76 24.32
N ASN A 138 25.16 7.02 24.33
CA ASN A 138 25.91 8.16 23.84
C ASN A 138 26.75 8.88 24.92
N LYS A 139 26.66 8.48 26.20
CA LYS A 139 27.48 9.05 27.27
C LYS A 139 28.74 8.21 27.43
N LYS A 140 29.90 8.73 26.99
CA LYS A 140 31.19 8.16 27.39
C LYS A 140 31.23 8.16 28.92
N VAL A 141 31.38 6.97 29.51
CA VAL A 141 31.67 6.81 30.93
C VAL A 141 32.99 7.54 31.21
N SER A 142 32.91 8.64 31.96
CA SER A 142 34.07 9.34 32.53
C SER A 142 34.48 8.68 33.83
#